data_AF-A0A534ALT4-F1
#
_entry.id   AF-A0A534ALT4-F1
#
_cell.length_a   1.000
_cell.length_b   1.000
_cell.length_c   1.000
_cell.angle_alpha   90.00
_cell.angle_beta   90.00
_cell.angle_gamma   90.00
#
_symmetry.space_group_name_H-M   'P 1'
#
loop_
_entity.id
_entity.type
_entity.pdbx_description
1 polymer ?
#
loop_
_entity_poly.entity_id
_entity_poly.type
_entity_poly.pdbx_seq_one_letter_code
_entity_poly.pdbx_strand_id
1 'polypeptide(L)'
;MEHASPFRQPTLLLELITARLGEQGRLPPARALTVRELTRAARLPGESDRERLSELAAACERVRFSGREPAPQALTAALARGRELLAALEAPVGHAHGAR
;
A
#
# COMPACT_ATOMS: atom_id res chain seq x y z
N MET A 1 2.57 0.45 25.47
CA MET A 1 2.17 0.39 24.05
C MET A 1 2.85 1.55 23.36
N GLU A 2 3.97 1.28 22.71
CA GLU A 2 4.74 2.30 22.01
C GLU A 2 3.90 2.73 20.80
N HIS A 3 3.30 3.92 20.85
CA HIS A 3 2.76 4.53 19.65
C HIS A 3 3.96 4.74 18.72
N ALA A 4 4.19 3.80 17.80
CA ALA A 4 5.08 4.02 16.68
C ALA A 4 4.73 5.40 16.15
N SER A 5 5.73 6.28 16.07
CA SER A 5 5.54 7.66 15.61
C SER A 5 4.56 7.65 14.44
N PRO A 6 3.53 8.51 14.41
CA PRO A 6 2.49 8.45 13.36
C PRO A 6 3.10 8.49 11.95
N PHE A 7 4.30 9.04 11.82
CA PHE A 7 5.16 9.06 10.63
C PHE A 7 5.75 7.71 10.22
N ARG A 8 5.88 6.73 11.12
CA ARG A 8 6.32 5.37 10.82
C ARG A 8 5.19 4.49 10.27
N GLN A 9 3.92 4.83 10.58
CA GLN A 9 2.76 4.02 10.20
C GLN A 9 2.61 3.83 8.69
N PRO A 10 2.81 4.84 7.81
CA PRO A 10 2.71 4.65 6.37
C PRO A 10 3.74 3.66 5.84
N THR A 11 4.99 3.76 6.32
CA THR A 11 6.07 2.87 5.90
C THR A 11 5.78 1.42 6.28
N LEU A 12 5.35 1.17 7.52
CA LEU A 12 4.98 -0.16 7.97
C LEU A 12 3.82 -0.74 7.16
N LEU A 13 2.81 0.08 6.85
CA LEU A 13 1.67 -0.34 6.04
C LEU A 13 2.10 -0.69 4.61
N LEU A 14 3.00 0.11 4.02
CA LEU A 14 3.56 -0.15 2.69
C LEU A 14 4.39 -1.44 2.67
N GLU A 15 5.19 -1.69 3.72
CA GLU A 15 5.95 -2.93 3.88
C GLU A 15 5.03 -4.16 3.95
N LEU A 16 3.95 -4.09 4.73
CA LEU A 16 2.95 -5.16 4.82
C LEU A 16 2.28 -5.45 3.46
N ILE A 17 1.86 -4.40 2.75
CA ILE A 17 1.25 -4.54 1.42
C ILE A 17 2.25 -5.16 0.44
N THR A 18 3.50 -4.69 0.45
CA THR A 18 4.56 -5.22 -0.43
C THR A 18 4.84 -6.69 -0.12
N ALA A 19 4.88 -7.08 1.16
CA ALA A 19 5.03 -8.47 1.57
C ALA A 19 3.86 -9.34 1.08
N ARG A 20 2.61 -8.91 1.29
CA ARG A 20 1.42 -9.62 0.79
C ARG A 20 1.43 -9.80 -0.72
N LEU A 21 1.76 -8.75 -1.46
CA LEU A 21 1.87 -8.83 -2.92
C LEU A 21 3.00 -9.79 -3.36
N GLY A 22 4.11 -9.82 -2.63
CA GLY A 22 5.20 -10.77 -2.86
C GLY A 22 4.79 -12.21 -2.60
N GLU A 23 4.14 -12.48 -1.46
CA GLU A 23 3.59 -13.81 -1.11
C GLU A 23 2.56 -14.31 -2.13
N GLN A 24 1.77 -13.40 -2.72
CA GLN A 24 0.80 -13.71 -3.78
C GLN A 24 1.42 -13.82 -5.18
N GLY A 25 2.73 -13.65 -5.33
CA GLY A 25 3.41 -13.63 -6.64
C GLY A 25 2.95 -12.47 -7.55
N ARG A 26 2.41 -11.41 -6.96
CA ARG A 26 1.90 -10.20 -7.64
C ARG A 26 2.95 -9.11 -7.81
N LEU A 27 4.18 -9.37 -7.40
CA LEU A 27 5.35 -8.54 -7.68
C LEU A 27 6.40 -9.35 -8.45
N PRO A 28 7.15 -8.71 -9.36
CA PRO A 28 8.27 -9.35 -10.01
C PRO A 28 9.34 -9.73 -8.97
N PRO A 29 9.99 -10.90 -9.09
CA PRO A 29 11.04 -11.29 -8.18
C PRO A 29 12.27 -10.37 -8.30
N ALA A 30 12.88 -10.07 -7.15
CA ALA A 30 14.28 -9.63 -7.01
C ALA A 30 14.64 -8.15 -7.26
N ARG A 31 13.79 -7.16 -6.93
CA ARG A 31 14.25 -5.75 -6.96
C ARG A 31 13.76 -4.93 -5.76
N ALA A 32 14.64 -4.09 -5.22
CA ALA A 32 14.26 -2.95 -4.40
C ALA A 32 13.53 -1.95 -5.31
N LEU A 33 12.23 -2.16 -5.50
CA LEU A 33 11.40 -1.28 -6.32
C LEU A 33 11.28 0.06 -5.60
N THR A 34 11.53 1.15 -6.32
CA THR A 34 11.07 2.46 -5.85
C THR A 34 9.55 2.47 -5.73
N VAL A 35 9.00 3.39 -4.95
CA VAL A 35 7.54 3.60 -4.82
C VAL A 35 6.83 3.65 -6.17
N ARG A 36 7.42 4.36 -7.15
CA ARG A 36 6.84 4.50 -8.49
C ARG A 36 6.93 3.22 -9.32
N GLU A 37 7.96 2.41 -9.09
CA GLU A 37 8.08 1.11 -9.73
C GLU A 37 7.14 0.09 -9.08
N LEU A 38 6.93 0.15 -7.76
CA LEU A 38 5.99 -0.70 -7.04
C LEU A 38 4.57 -0.53 -7.57
N THR A 39 4.09 0.70 -7.74
CA THR A 39 2.73 0.97 -8.26
C THR A 39 2.51 0.52 -9.71
N ARG A 40 3.59 0.48 -10.51
CA ARG A 40 3.54 -0.01 -11.89
C ARG A 40 3.69 -1.53 -11.99
N ALA A 41 4.56 -2.10 -11.16
CA ALA A 41 4.91 -3.52 -11.21
C ALA A 41 3.93 -4.42 -10.44
N ALA A 42 3.24 -3.87 -9.44
CA ALA A 42 2.22 -4.59 -8.70
C ALA A 42 1.04 -4.97 -9.61
N ARG A 43 0.75 -6.27 -9.68
CA ARG A 43 -0.47 -6.78 -10.30
C ARG A 43 -1.62 -6.63 -9.30
N LEU A 44 -2.38 -5.54 -9.43
CA LEU A 44 -3.49 -5.21 -8.54
C LEU A 44 -4.85 -5.63 -9.10
N PRO A 45 -5.85 -5.93 -8.24
CA PRO A 45 -7.16 -6.39 -8.68
C PRO A 45 -7.97 -5.34 -9.45
N GLY A 46 -7.89 -4.06 -9.06
CA GLY A 46 -8.61 -2.97 -9.70
C GLY A 46 -7.81 -1.68 -9.85
N GLU A 47 -8.34 -0.74 -10.64
CA GLU A 47 -7.74 0.58 -10.84
C GLU A 47 -7.71 1.40 -9.54
N SER A 48 -8.79 1.35 -8.75
CA SER A 48 -8.84 2.00 -7.44
C SER A 48 -7.80 1.49 -6.45
N ASP A 49 -7.35 0.24 -6.58
CA ASP A 49 -6.27 -0.31 -5.75
C ASP A 49 -4.90 0.30 -6.11
N ARG A 50 -4.71 0.61 -7.39
CA ARG A 50 -3.51 1.31 -7.87
C ARG A 50 -3.48 2.75 -7.37
N GLU A 51 -4.61 3.43 -7.36
CA GLU A 51 -4.73 4.77 -6.78
C GLU A 51 -4.41 4.75 -5.29
N ARG A 52 -5.04 3.84 -4.53
CA ARG A 52 -4.77 3.64 -3.09
C ARG A 52 -3.29 3.39 -2.79
N LEU A 53 -2.64 2.52 -3.57
CA LEU A 53 -1.21 2.25 -3.41
C LEU A 53 -0.36 3.48 -3.70
N SER A 54 -0.71 4.24 -4.74
CA SER A 54 0.02 5.45 -5.14
C SER A 54 -0.10 6.55 -4.08
N GLU A 55 -1.28 6.75 -3.51
CA GLU A 55 -1.52 7.72 -2.44
C GLU A 55 -0.73 7.38 -1.16
N LEU A 56 -0.76 6.12 -0.73
CA LEU A 56 -0.01 5.65 0.44
C LEU A 56 1.50 5.84 0.23
N ALA A 57 1.99 5.49 -0.95
CA ALA A 57 3.41 5.54 -1.24
C ALA A 57 3.91 6.99 -1.36
N ALA A 58 3.12 7.90 -1.94
CA ALA A 58 3.40 9.34 -1.91
C ALA A 58 3.42 9.90 -0.48
N ALA A 59 2.56 9.41 0.42
CA ALA A 59 2.61 9.79 1.83
C ALA A 59 3.91 9.34 2.51
N CYS A 60 4.39 8.12 2.20
CA CYS A 60 5.68 7.63 2.67
C CYS A 60 6.85 8.52 2.20
N GLU A 61 6.85 8.91 0.93
CA GLU A 61 7.89 9.79 0.37
C GLU A 61 7.88 11.17 1.03
N ARG A 62 6.69 11.76 1.23
CA ARG A 62 6.57 13.05 1.92
C ARG A 62 7.10 12.97 3.34
N VAL A 63 6.75 11.94 4.10
CA VAL A 63 7.28 11.78 5.46
C VAL A 63 8.81 11.65 5.45
N ARG A 64 9.37 10.93 4.48
CA ARG A 64 10.82 10.65 4.43
C ARG A 64 11.67 11.81 3.89
N PHE A 65 11.16 12.56 2.92
CA PHE A 65 11.95 13.51 2.13
C PHE A 65 11.49 14.97 2.23
N SER A 66 10.25 15.25 2.67
CA SER A 66 9.71 16.62 2.68
C SER A 66 10.41 17.51 3.72
N GLY A 67 10.99 16.94 4.78
CA GLY A 67 11.52 17.69 5.93
C GLY A 67 10.43 18.46 6.72
N ARG A 68 9.18 18.41 6.25
CA ARG A 68 8.00 19.07 6.80
C ARG A 68 6.92 18.03 7.07
N GLU A 69 6.35 18.06 8.27
CA GLU A 69 5.28 17.14 8.66
C GLU A 69 4.09 17.28 7.69
N PRO A 70 3.62 16.17 7.08
CA PRO A 70 2.44 16.19 6.24
C PRO A 70 1.21 16.57 7.09
N ALA A 71 0.23 17.23 6.45
CA ALA A 71 -1.02 17.56 7.11
C ALA A 71 -1.65 16.30 7.73
N PRO A 72 -2.03 16.31 9.03
CA PRO A 72 -2.54 15.12 9.71
C PRO A 72 -3.73 14.46 9.00
N GLN A 73 -4.59 15.27 8.39
CA GLN A 73 -5.76 14.80 7.62
C GLN A 73 -5.34 14.04 6.35
N ALA A 74 -4.35 14.55 5.61
CA ALA A 74 -3.83 13.88 4.42
C ALA A 74 -3.12 12.57 4.77
N LEU A 75 -2.38 12.55 5.90
CA LEU A 75 -1.75 11.34 6.40
C LEU A 75 -2.80 10.29 6.81
N THR A 76 -3.86 10.71 7.50
CA THR A 76 -4.96 9.85 7.93
C THR A 76 -5.71 9.26 6.74
N ALA A 77 -6.00 10.08 5.72
CA ALA A 77 -6.63 9.62 4.48
C ALA A 77 -5.77 8.58 3.75
N ALA A 78 -4.47 8.83 3.59
CA ALA A 78 -3.56 7.89 2.95
C ALA A 78 -3.45 6.56 3.73
N LEU A 79 -3.44 6.61 5.06
CA LEU A 79 -3.48 5.41 5.90
C LEU A 79 -4.79 4.64 5.75
N ALA A 80 -5.94 5.33 5.69
CA ALA A 80 -7.23 4.69 5.46
C ALA A 80 -7.26 3.96 4.11
N ARG A 81 -6.82 4.63 3.03
CA ARG A 81 -6.71 4.04 1.69
C ARG A 81 -5.75 2.85 1.63
N GLY A 82 -4.61 2.93 2.33
CA GLY A 82 -3.68 1.82 2.45
C GLY A 82 -4.29 0.61 3.16
N ARG A 83 -5.09 0.82 4.21
CA ARG A 83 -5.79 -0.26 4.92
C ARG A 83 -6.87 -0.90 4.07
N GLU A 84 -7.63 -0.11 3.30
CA GLU A 84 -8.58 -0.63 2.31
C GLU A 84 -7.90 -1.56 1.30
N LEU A 85 -6.73 -1.14 0.79
CA LEU A 85 -5.95 -1.96 -0.13
C LEU A 85 -5.46 -3.26 0.52
N LEU A 86 -4.90 -3.19 1.73
CA LEU A 86 -4.45 -4.38 2.44
C LEU A 86 -5.61 -5.35 2.66
N ALA A 87 -6.78 -4.85 3.09
CA ALA A 87 -7.97 -5.67 3.26
C ALA A 87 -8.44 -6.31 1.94
N ALA A 88 -8.36 -5.59 0.81
CA ALA A 88 -8.68 -6.15 -0.50
C ALA A 88 -7.70 -7.24 -0.96
N LEU A 89 -6.42 -7.15 -0.56
CA LEU A 89 -5.41 -8.16 -0.83
C LEU A 89 -5.56 -9.38 0.09
N GLU A 90 -5.97 -9.17 1.34
CA GLU A 90 -6.18 -10.23 2.33
C GLU A 90 -7.54 -10.93 2.20
N ALA A 91 -8.51 -10.27 1.57
CA ALA A 91 -9.78 -10.89 1.25
C ALA A 91 -9.52 -12.20 0.48
N PRO A 92 -10.05 -13.35 0.94
CA PRO A 92 -9.93 -14.57 0.17
C PRO A 92 -10.50 -14.28 -1.22
N VAL A 93 -9.79 -14.72 -2.25
CA VAL A 93 -10.27 -14.63 -3.64
C VAL A 93 -11.55 -15.46 -3.68
N GLY A 94 -12.67 -14.82 -3.36
CA GLY A 94 -13.99 -15.40 -3.45
C GLY A 94 -14.10 -15.90 -4.86
N HIS A 95 -14.32 -17.21 -4.99
CA HIS A 95 -14.52 -17.89 -6.26
C HIS A 95 -15.28 -16.97 -7.21
N ALA A 96 -14.67 -16.70 -8.36
CA ALA A 96 -15.42 -16.27 -9.52
C ALA A 96 -16.69 -17.11 -9.55
N HIS A 97 -17.82 -16.43 -9.48
CA HIS A 97 -19.15 -16.99 -9.49
C HIS A 97 -19.31 -17.77 -10.79
N GLY A 98 -18.92 -19.05 -10.76
CA GLY A 98 -19.45 -20.07 -11.63
C GLY A 98 -20.87 -20.35 -11.16
N ALA A 99 -21.81 -19.52 -11.59
CA ALA A 99 -23.18 -19.98 -11.76
C ALA A 99 -23.34 -20.34 -13.24
N ARG A 100 -23.39 -21.65 -13.47
CA ARG A 100 -24.06 -22.24 -14.63
C ARG A 100 -25.52 -21.83 -14.66
#